data_AF-A0A7S0BKI2-F1
#
_entry.id   AF-A0A7S0BKI2-F1
#
_cell.length_a   1.000
_cell.length_b   1.000
_cell.length_c   1.000
_cell.angle_alpha   90.00
_cell.angle_beta   90.00
_cell.angle_gamma   90.00
#
_symmetry.space_group_name_H-M   'P 1'
#
loop_
_entity.id
_entity.type
_entity.pdbx_description
1 polymer ?
#
loop_
_entity_poly.entity_id
_entity_poly.type
_entity_poly.pdbx_seq_one_letter_code
_entity_poly.pdbx_strand_id
1 'polypeptide(L)'
;MYEKGWGKKLNYVAAFGQYGVSDVARRYTENYEETLGRRTFFDEEQFAALIASANIEKLNRLSGKDRDWELRRQERERFEHLKERNPSTKEKLLPRQSGAADWILERGEDGLHP
;
A
#
# COMPACT_ATOMS: atom_id res chain seq x y z
N MET A 1 -1.63 -5.58 11.18
CA MET A 1 -0.46 -5.20 11.99
C MET A 1 -0.32 -3.68 12.04
N TYR A 2 -0.17 -2.99 10.90
CA TYR A 2 0.04 -1.54 10.89
C TYR A 2 -1.17 -0.72 11.39
N GLU A 3 -2.37 -0.90 10.82
CA GLU A 3 -3.58 -0.23 11.36
C GLU A 3 -4.02 -0.86 12.68
N LYS A 4 -4.42 -2.14 12.65
CA LYS A 4 -4.98 -2.82 13.83
C LYS A 4 -4.04 -3.00 15.03
N GLY A 5 -2.75 -3.15 14.80
CA GLY A 5 -1.78 -3.39 15.88
C GLY A 5 -1.18 -2.08 16.37
N TRP A 6 -0.59 -1.31 15.46
CA TRP A 6 0.13 -0.08 15.80
C TRP A 6 -0.75 1.17 15.84
N GLY A 7 -2.03 1.08 15.48
CA GLY A 7 -2.96 2.22 15.44
C GLY A 7 -2.69 3.20 14.30
N LYS A 8 -1.84 2.84 13.33
CA LYS A 8 -1.38 3.79 12.32
C LYS A 8 -2.49 4.13 11.31
N LYS A 9 -2.78 5.42 11.15
CA LYS A 9 -3.61 5.94 10.04
C LYS A 9 -2.81 5.98 8.74
N LEU A 10 -3.02 4.98 7.88
CA LEU A 10 -2.34 4.90 6.59
C LEU A 10 -2.93 5.90 5.57
N ASN A 11 -2.08 6.39 4.67
CA ASN A 11 -2.46 7.18 3.49
C ASN A 11 -1.93 6.51 2.21
N TYR A 12 -0.64 6.66 1.91
CA TYR A 12 0.04 6.09 0.76
C TYR A 12 0.97 4.97 1.20
N VAL A 13 0.92 3.82 0.54
CA VAL A 13 1.86 2.73 0.76
C VAL A 13 2.32 2.22 -0.59
N ALA A 14 3.59 2.42 -0.90
CA ALA A 14 4.18 1.99 -2.17
C ALA A 14 5.18 0.84 -1.93
N ALA A 15 5.11 -0.18 -2.79
CA ALA A 15 6.08 -1.26 -2.84
C ALA A 15 7.02 -1.06 -4.03
N PHE A 16 8.32 -1.11 -3.79
CA PHE A 16 9.35 -1.04 -4.82
C PHE A 16 9.94 -2.43 -5.08
N GLY A 17 10.13 -2.77 -6.34
CA GLY A 17 10.71 -4.05 -6.75
C GLY A 17 11.44 -3.97 -8.07
N GLN A 18 11.93 -5.13 -8.51
CA GLN A 18 12.70 -5.25 -9.75
C GLN A 18 11.92 -4.74 -10.97
N TYR A 19 10.61 -5.00 -11.02
CA TYR A 19 9.75 -4.65 -12.16
C TYR A 19 9.09 -3.28 -12.07
N GLY A 20 9.16 -2.60 -10.92
CA GLY A 20 8.51 -1.29 -10.77
C GLY A 20 8.09 -0.95 -9.36
N VAL A 21 7.22 0.05 -9.29
CA VAL A 21 6.52 0.49 -8.09
C VAL A 21 5.02 0.13 -8.20
N SER A 22 4.41 -0.28 -7.10
CA SER A 22 2.96 -0.55 -7.01
C SER A 22 2.38 0.16 -5.78
N ASP A 23 1.17 0.71 -5.89
CA ASP A 23 0.38 1.07 -4.71
C ASP A 23 -0.13 -0.21 -4.06
N VAL A 24 0.19 -0.40 -2.79
CA VAL A 24 -0.18 -1.58 -1.99
C VAL A 24 -0.97 -1.20 -0.75
N ALA A 25 -1.43 0.05 -0.60
CA ALA A 25 -2.13 0.49 0.61
C ALA A 25 -3.34 -0.36 0.94
N ARG A 26 -4.10 -0.79 -0.08
CA ARG A 26 -5.27 -1.67 0.06
C ARG A 26 -4.94 -3.02 0.71
N ARG A 27 -3.67 -3.45 0.69
CA ARG A 27 -3.21 -4.66 1.40
C ARG A 27 -3.08 -4.46 2.91
N TYR A 28 -2.88 -3.23 3.34
CA TYR A 28 -2.55 -2.89 4.71
C TYR A 28 -3.66 -2.14 5.45
N THR A 29 -4.72 -1.74 4.75
CA THR A 29 -5.90 -1.14 5.35
C THR A 29 -7.13 -2.04 5.34
N GLU A 30 -7.95 -1.91 6.37
CA GLU A 30 -9.27 -2.54 6.46
C GLU A 30 -10.38 -1.64 5.94
N ASN A 31 -10.18 -0.33 6.05
CA ASN A 31 -11.11 0.69 5.58
C ASN A 31 -10.43 1.51 4.48
N TYR A 32 -10.53 1.01 3.25
CA TYR A 32 -9.91 1.67 2.10
C TYR A 32 -10.56 3.03 1.81
N GLU A 33 -11.86 3.17 2.00
CA GLU A 33 -12.59 4.45 1.81
C GLU A 33 -12.06 5.54 2.75
N GLU A 34 -11.85 5.23 4.03
CA GLU A 34 -11.26 6.17 4.98
C GLU A 34 -9.81 6.51 4.65
N THR A 35 -9.06 5.53 4.13
CA THR A 35 -7.69 5.75 3.64
C THR A 35 -7.68 6.69 2.42
N LEU A 36 -8.61 6.54 1.48
CA LEU A 36 -8.78 7.47 0.36
C LEU A 36 -9.08 8.90 0.86
N GLY A 37 -9.92 9.05 1.89
CA GLY A 37 -10.19 10.36 2.51
C GLY A 37 -8.95 11.04 3.10
N ARG A 38 -7.91 10.29 3.47
CA ARG A 38 -6.62 10.81 3.96
C ARG A 38 -5.60 11.10 2.84
N ARG A 39 -5.84 10.64 1.62
CA ARG A 39 -4.94 10.84 0.47
C ARG A 39 -5.19 12.20 -0.19
N THR A 40 -4.59 13.23 0.39
CA THR A 40 -4.81 14.63 -0.04
C THR A 40 -3.64 15.25 -0.80
N PHE A 41 -2.51 14.55 -0.90
CA PHE A 41 -1.30 15.09 -1.54
C PHE A 41 -1.34 15.00 -3.07
N PHE A 42 -2.04 13.98 -3.57
CA PHE A 42 -2.34 13.76 -4.98
C PHE A 42 -3.80 13.33 -5.09
N ASP A 43 -4.49 13.72 -6.17
CA ASP A 43 -5.70 13.00 -6.55
C ASP A 43 -5.35 11.57 -7.03
N GLU A 44 -6.32 10.65 -6.99
CA GLU A 44 -6.05 9.24 -7.30
C GLU A 44 -5.65 9.01 -8.76
N GLU A 45 -6.11 9.87 -9.69
CA GLU A 45 -5.74 9.77 -11.10
C GLU A 45 -4.28 10.18 -11.32
N GLN A 46 -3.87 11.30 -10.72
CA GLN A 46 -2.48 11.78 -10.69
C GLN A 46 -1.56 10.74 -10.05
N PHE A 47 -1.96 10.15 -8.91
CA PHE A 47 -1.15 9.15 -8.25
C PHE A 47 -0.99 7.88 -9.09
N ALA A 48 -2.07 7.42 -9.73
CA ALA A 48 -2.01 6.29 -10.67
C ALA A 48 -1.12 6.60 -11.89
N ALA A 49 -1.21 7.82 -12.44
CA ALA A 49 -0.37 8.27 -13.54
C ALA A 49 1.11 8.38 -13.15
N LEU A 50 1.41 8.81 -11.92
CA LEU A 50 2.77 8.86 -11.38
C LEU A 50 3.36 7.45 -11.28
N ILE A 51 2.61 6.48 -10.74
CA ILE A 51 3.04 5.08 -10.68
C ILE A 51 3.24 4.50 -12.08
N ALA A 52 2.32 4.78 -13.01
CA ALA A 52 2.44 4.32 -14.38
C ALA A 52 3.71 4.89 -15.04
N SER A 53 3.95 6.20 -14.92
CA SER A 53 5.12 6.85 -15.50
C SER A 53 6.44 6.32 -14.92
N ALA A 54 6.50 6.07 -13.61
CA ALA A 54 7.64 5.43 -12.96
C ALA A 54 7.93 4.01 -13.49
N ASN A 55 6.92 3.31 -14.00
CA ASN A 55 7.04 1.95 -14.52
C ASN A 55 7.27 1.88 -16.04
N ILE A 56 7.00 2.95 -16.80
CA ILE A 56 7.12 2.96 -18.28
C ILE A 56 8.52 2.53 -18.72
N GLU A 57 9.58 3.12 -18.16
CA GLU A 57 10.94 2.76 -18.53
C GLU A 57 11.26 1.30 -18.26
N LYS A 58 10.80 0.76 -17.13
CA LYS A 58 11.03 -0.64 -16.76
C LYS A 58 10.30 -1.58 -17.70
N LEU A 59 9.02 -1.30 -17.99
CA LEU A 59 8.23 -2.08 -18.94
C LEU A 59 8.84 -2.06 -20.35
N ASN A 60 9.40 -0.92 -20.77
CA ASN A 60 10.05 -0.77 -22.07
C ASN A 60 11.37 -1.55 -22.18
N ARG A 61 12.06 -1.79 -21.06
CA ARG A 61 13.27 -2.63 -21.01
C ARG A 61 12.96 -4.12 -21.03
N LEU A 62 11.73 -4.52 -20.69
CA LEU A 62 11.29 -5.92 -20.76
C LEU A 62 10.87 -6.28 -22.19
N SER A 63 11.10 -7.53 -22.58
CA SER A 63 10.71 -8.06 -23.89
C SER A 63 10.15 -9.48 -23.78
N GLY A 64 9.34 -9.87 -24.78
CA GLY A 64 8.76 -11.20 -24.86
C GLY A 64 8.01 -11.61 -23.59
N LYS A 65 8.35 -12.79 -23.07
CA LYS A 65 7.64 -13.44 -21.95
C LYS A 65 7.65 -12.63 -20.65
N ASP A 66 8.72 -11.89 -20.37
CA ASP A 66 8.87 -11.15 -19.12
C ASP A 66 7.94 -9.93 -19.09
N ARG A 67 7.82 -9.23 -20.23
CA ARG A 67 6.88 -8.11 -20.38
C ARG A 67 5.44 -8.59 -20.22
N ASP A 68 5.09 -9.69 -20.89
CA ASP A 68 3.76 -10.27 -20.79
C ASP A 68 3.43 -10.76 -19.37
N TRP A 69 4.41 -11.33 -18.68
CA TRP A 69 4.25 -11.75 -17.29
C TRP A 69 3.99 -10.56 -16.36
N GLU A 70 4.75 -9.47 -16.51
CA GLU A 70 4.57 -8.28 -15.67
C GLU A 70 3.23 -7.60 -15.92
N LEU A 71 2.80 -7.47 -17.18
CA LEU A 71 1.48 -6.93 -17.52
C LEU A 71 0.34 -7.75 -16.87
N ARG A 72 0.41 -9.08 -16.96
CA ARG A 72 -0.55 -9.97 -16.29
C ARG A 72 -0.50 -9.86 -14.77
N ARG A 73 0.69 -9.65 -14.19
CA ARG A 73 0.85 -9.45 -12.75
C ARG A 73 0.21 -8.14 -12.30
N GLN A 74 0.41 -7.04 -13.03
CA GLN A 74 -0.23 -5.74 -12.76
C GLN A 74 -1.75 -5.82 -12.90
N GLU A 75 -2.25 -6.51 -13.92
CA GLU A 75 -3.68 -6.73 -14.12
C GLU A 75 -4.30 -7.52 -12.95
N ARG A 76 -3.65 -8.61 -12.51
CA ARG A 76 -4.09 -9.35 -11.32
C ARG A 76 -4.14 -8.48 -10.07
N GLU A 77 -3.15 -7.62 -9.85
CA GLU A 77 -3.16 -6.71 -8.70
C GLU A 77 -4.34 -5.73 -8.75
N ARG A 78 -4.65 -5.19 -9.93
CA ARG A 78 -5.84 -4.34 -10.11
C ARG A 78 -7.13 -5.09 -9.80
N PHE A 79 -7.26 -6.33 -10.27
CA PHE A 79 -8.43 -7.16 -9.97
C PHE A 79 -8.53 -7.55 -8.49
N GLU A 80 -7.41 -7.89 -7.85
CA GLU A 80 -7.39 -8.17 -6.40
C GLU A 80 -7.77 -6.93 -5.60
N HIS A 81 -7.43 -5.73 -6.07
CA HIS A 81 -7.91 -4.50 -5.47
C HIS A 81 -9.43 -4.36 -5.64
N LEU A 82 -10.04 -4.71 -6.76
CA LEU A 82 -11.50 -4.61 -6.91
C LEU A 82 -12.29 -5.54 -5.98
N LYS A 83 -11.67 -6.61 -5.46
CA LYS A 83 -12.34 -7.52 -4.54
C LYS A 83 -12.53 -6.86 -3.17
N GLU A 84 -13.75 -6.93 -2.66
CA GLU A 84 -14.01 -6.61 -1.25
C GLU A 84 -13.25 -7.60 -0.37
N ARG A 85 -12.46 -7.08 0.57
CA ARG A 85 -11.80 -7.93 1.56
C ARG A 85 -12.77 -8.13 2.70
N ASN A 86 -13.02 -9.40 3.02
CA ASN A 86 -13.63 -9.73 4.30
C ASN A 86 -12.65 -9.31 5.42
N PRO A 87 -13.09 -8.51 6.41
CA PRO A 87 -12.24 -8.14 7.52
C PRO A 87 -11.75 -9.42 8.20
N SER A 88 -10.42 -9.59 8.30
CA SER A 88 -9.86 -10.80 8.91
C SER A 88 -10.35 -10.94 10.34
N THR A 89 -10.59 -12.18 10.75
CA THR A 89 -11.03 -12.57 12.09
C THR A 89 -10.24 -11.83 13.17
N LYS A 90 -10.95 -11.36 14.20
CA LYS A 90 -10.51 -10.45 15.27
C LYS A 90 -9.40 -11.02 16.17
N GLU A 91 -8.24 -11.38 15.64
CA GLU A 91 -7.06 -11.55 16.49
C GLU A 91 -6.59 -10.19 16.97
N LYS A 92 -6.51 -10.02 18.30
CA LYS A 92 -5.91 -8.83 18.93
C LYS A 92 -4.43 -8.82 18.58
N LEU A 93 -4.05 -8.03 17.59
CA LEU A 93 -2.66 -7.77 17.27
C LEU A 93 -2.06 -6.87 18.35
N LEU A 94 -0.87 -7.23 18.84
CA LEU A 94 -0.16 -6.44 19.83
C LEU A 94 0.34 -5.12 19.22
N PRO A 95 0.46 -4.04 20.03
CA PRO A 95 1.13 -2.82 19.63
C PRO A 95 2.62 -3.07 19.35
N ARG A 96 3.28 -2.08 18.74
CA ARG A 96 4.70 -2.19 18.39
C ARG A 96 5.55 -2.39 19.66
N GLN A 97 6.34 -3.46 19.70
CA GLN A 97 7.15 -3.82 20.87
C GLN A 97 8.64 -3.46 20.74
N SER A 98 9.05 -2.88 19.61
CA SER A 98 10.47 -2.61 19.30
C SER A 98 10.67 -1.28 18.58
N GLY A 99 11.75 -0.56 18.91
CA GLY A 99 12.10 0.75 18.34
C GLY A 99 12.32 1.79 19.43
N ALA A 100 13.04 2.87 19.11
CA ALA A 100 13.19 4.00 20.04
C ALA A 100 11.84 4.69 20.27
N ALA A 101 11.57 5.14 21.49
CA ALA A 101 10.30 5.76 21.85
C ALA A 101 9.97 6.98 20.97
N ASP A 102 10.96 7.86 20.74
CA ASP A 102 10.80 9.05 19.90
C ASP A 102 10.43 8.68 18.44
N TRP A 103 11.01 7.61 17.90
CA TRP A 103 10.70 7.12 16.55
C TRP A 103 9.28 6.58 16.42
N ILE A 104 8.80 5.88 17.45
CA ILE A 104 7.43 5.33 17.47
C ILE A 104 6.42 6.49 17.58
N LEU A 105 6.70 7.47 18.44
CA LEU A 105 5.85 8.64 18.64
C LEU A 105 5.76 9.52 17.40
N GLU A 106 6.90 9.88 16.79
CA GLU A 106 6.96 10.71 15.58
C GLU A 106 6.13 10.14 14.43
N ARG A 107 6.00 8.80 14.37
CA ARG A 107 5.29 8.09 13.31
C ARG A 107 3.86 7.69 13.68
N GLY A 108 3.42 7.98 14.91
CA GLY A 108 2.10 7.59 15.42
C GLY A 108 1.89 6.07 15.41
N GLU A 109 2.91 5.31 15.81
CA GLU A 109 2.90 3.83 15.80
C GLU A 109 2.78 3.23 17.21
N ASP A 110 2.47 4.06 18.22
CA ASP A 110 2.33 3.66 19.63
C ASP A 110 0.95 3.06 19.98
N GLY A 111 -0.01 3.17 19.07
CA GLY A 111 -1.39 2.73 19.27
C GLY A 111 -2.19 3.56 20.28
N LEU A 112 -1.65 4.70 20.74
CA LEU A 112 -2.27 5.54 21.78
C LEU A 112 -2.96 6.78 21.21
N HIS A 113 -2.72 7.13 19.94
CA HIS A 113 -3.26 8.34 19.33
C HIS A 113 -4.17 7.98 18.15
N PRO A 114 -5.39 8.54 18.08
CA PRO A 114 -6.38 8.17 17.09
C PRO A 114 -5.97 8.58 15.70
#